data_AF-A0A3L7XZV8-F1
#
_entry.id   AF-A0A3L7XZV8-F1
#
_cell.length_a   1.000
_cell.length_b   1.000
_cell.length_c   1.000
_cell.angle_alpha   90.00
_cell.angle_beta   90.00
_cell.angle_gamma   90.00
#
_symmetry.space_group_name_H-M   'P 1'
#
loop_
_entity.id
_entity.type
_entity.pdbx_description
1 polymer ?
#
loop_
_entity_poly.entity_id
_entity_poly.type
_entity_poly.pdbx_seq_one_letter_code
_entity_poly.pdbx_strand_id
1 'polypeptide(L)'
;GFADAEFDALTVQADVELDAAKRADLYQQAQDKLVDANPVGFFWNNVNSYLVKPWVSGYNKTPQDAGYPGDITPQTIDIDVSQVP
;
A
#
# COMPACT_ATOMS: atom_id res chain seq x y z
N GLY A 1 15.30 16.57 -8.72
CA GLY A 1 14.03 15.88 -8.41
C GLY A 1 12.89 16.87 -8.51
N PHE A 2 11.66 16.41 -8.32
CA PHE A 2 10.51 17.29 -8.12
C PHE A 2 10.70 18.16 -6.86
N ALA A 3 10.29 19.41 -6.89
CA ALA A 3 10.38 20.36 -5.78
C ALA A 3 9.25 21.40 -5.92
N ASP A 4 8.34 21.42 -4.95
CA ASP A 4 7.21 22.35 -4.90
C ASP A 4 6.92 22.68 -3.43
N ALA A 5 7.13 23.95 -3.05
CA ALA A 5 7.05 24.37 -1.66
C ALA A 5 5.63 24.28 -1.07
N GLU A 6 4.60 24.37 -1.90
CA GLU A 6 3.21 24.30 -1.46
C GLU A 6 2.77 22.85 -1.27
N PHE A 7 3.19 21.96 -2.17
CA PHE A 7 3.08 20.51 -1.99
C PHE A 7 3.76 20.06 -0.68
N ASP A 8 5.00 20.52 -0.44
CA ASP A 8 5.75 20.21 0.77
C ASP A 8 5.02 20.73 2.03
N ALA A 9 4.49 21.95 1.99
CA ALA A 9 3.74 22.52 3.12
C ALA A 9 2.45 21.74 3.42
N LEU A 10 1.70 21.35 2.40
CA LEU A 10 0.46 20.57 2.54
C LEU A 10 0.73 19.19 3.14
N THR A 11 1.77 18.48 2.67
CA THR A 11 2.12 17.15 3.19
C THR A 11 2.62 17.21 4.64
N VAL A 12 3.49 18.17 4.97
CA VAL A 12 3.97 18.38 6.35
C VAL A 12 2.81 18.70 7.30
N GLN A 13 1.83 19.49 6.86
CA GLN A 13 0.66 19.79 7.68
C GLN A 13 -0.24 18.55 7.85
N ALA A 14 -0.44 17.77 6.78
CA ALA A 14 -1.26 16.56 6.83
C ALA A 14 -0.67 15.51 7.79
N ASP A 15 0.65 15.33 7.80
CA ASP A 15 1.35 14.34 8.65
C ASP A 15 1.08 14.52 10.15
N VAL A 16 0.84 15.74 10.61
CA VAL A 16 0.60 16.06 12.04
C VAL A 16 -0.87 16.36 12.37
N GLU A 17 -1.75 16.42 11.37
CA GLU A 17 -3.17 16.72 11.57
C GLU A 17 -3.88 15.54 12.22
N LEU A 18 -4.59 15.77 13.34
CA LEU A 18 -5.27 14.73 14.10
C LEU A 18 -6.66 14.43 13.53
N ASP A 19 -7.37 15.45 13.05
CA ASP A 19 -8.68 15.27 12.44
C ASP A 19 -8.56 14.51 11.11
N ALA A 20 -9.23 13.36 11.01
CA ALA A 20 -9.08 12.47 9.87
C ALA A 20 -9.62 13.08 8.56
N ALA A 21 -10.72 13.84 8.63
CA ALA A 21 -11.32 14.45 7.45
C ALA A 21 -10.43 15.57 6.92
N LYS A 22 -9.90 16.42 7.81
CA LYS A 22 -8.98 17.50 7.47
C LYS A 22 -7.64 16.97 6.96
N ARG A 23 -7.11 15.91 7.57
CA ARG A 23 -5.89 15.24 7.08
C ARG A 23 -6.07 14.70 5.66
N ALA A 24 -7.21 14.06 5.39
CA ALA A 24 -7.52 13.56 4.05
C ALA A 24 -7.64 14.69 3.02
N ASP A 25 -8.28 15.81 3.38
CA ASP A 25 -8.40 16.98 2.52
C ASP A 25 -7.05 17.62 2.18
N LEU A 26 -6.15 17.76 3.17
CA LEU A 26 -4.79 18.26 2.96
C LEU A 26 -3.99 17.37 1.99
N TYR A 27 -4.06 16.04 2.16
CA TYR A 27 -3.41 15.12 1.22
C TYR A 27 -4.04 15.16 -0.17
N GLN A 28 -5.36 15.36 -0.28
CA GLN A 28 -6.01 15.50 -1.59
C GLN A 28 -5.49 16.75 -2.33
N GLN A 29 -5.39 17.89 -1.64
CA GLN A 29 -4.84 19.11 -2.22
C GLN A 29 -3.37 18.93 -2.66
N ALA A 30 -2.57 18.21 -1.87
CA ALA A 30 -1.19 17.89 -2.24
C ALA A 30 -1.14 16.97 -3.47
N GLN A 31 -2.00 15.94 -3.51
CA GLN A 31 -2.09 15.02 -4.63
C GLN A 31 -2.50 15.73 -5.93
N ASP A 32 -3.47 16.65 -5.88
CA ASP A 32 -3.91 17.42 -7.05
C ASP A 32 -2.72 18.19 -7.65
N LYS A 33 -1.90 18.86 -6.82
CA LYS A 33 -0.67 19.53 -7.26
C LYS A 33 0.33 18.57 -7.88
N LEU A 34 0.55 17.41 -7.27
CA LEU A 34 1.48 16.40 -7.78
C LEU A 34 1.05 15.90 -9.16
N VAL A 35 -0.24 15.64 -9.34
CA VAL A 35 -0.81 15.17 -10.61
C VAL A 35 -0.73 16.26 -11.67
N ASP A 36 -1.09 17.50 -11.34
CA ASP A 36 -1.03 18.65 -12.26
C ASP A 36 0.41 18.95 -12.73
N ALA A 37 1.39 18.81 -11.84
CA ALA A 37 2.80 19.00 -12.17
C ALA A 37 3.38 17.83 -13.01
N ASN A 38 2.71 16.67 -13.01
CA ASN A 38 3.10 15.45 -13.72
C ASN A 38 4.62 15.12 -13.65
N PRO A 39 5.25 15.07 -12.46
CA PRO A 39 6.67 14.80 -12.33
C PRO A 39 7.02 13.33 -12.58
N VAL A 40 6.01 12.45 -12.65
CA VAL A 40 6.14 11.03 -12.96
C VAL A 40 4.97 10.58 -13.82
N GLY A 41 5.20 9.63 -14.73
CA GLY A 41 4.12 8.98 -15.48
C GLY A 41 3.42 7.94 -14.61
N PHE A 42 2.20 8.22 -14.16
CA PHE A 42 1.36 7.25 -13.46
C PHE A 42 0.71 6.31 -14.49
N PHE A 43 1.01 5.01 -14.42
CA PHE A 43 0.50 4.06 -15.42
C PHE A 43 -0.58 3.11 -14.88
N TRP A 44 -0.32 2.39 -13.80
CA TRP A 44 -1.26 1.41 -13.23
C TRP A 44 -1.01 1.16 -11.74
N ASN A 45 -2.03 0.61 -11.08
CA ASN A 45 -1.92 0.05 -9.73
C ASN A 45 -1.69 -1.47 -9.84
N ASN A 46 -0.64 -1.98 -9.21
CA ASN A 46 -0.31 -3.40 -9.28
C ASN A 46 -1.31 -4.25 -8.47
N VAL A 47 -1.56 -5.47 -8.94
CA VAL A 47 -2.25 -6.51 -8.18
C VAL A 47 -1.30 -7.68 -7.96
N ASN A 48 -1.20 -8.15 -6.72
CA ASN A 48 -0.33 -9.26 -6.40
C ASN A 48 -0.99 -10.59 -6.78
N SER A 49 -0.27 -11.38 -7.57
CA SER A 49 -0.68 -12.73 -7.99
C SER A 49 0.24 -13.75 -7.33
N TYR A 50 -0.35 -14.75 -6.69
CA TYR A 50 0.38 -15.77 -5.93
C TYR A 50 0.05 -17.16 -6.45
N LEU A 51 1.09 -17.97 -6.66
CA LEU A 51 0.96 -19.41 -6.86
C LEU A 51 1.22 -20.11 -5.53
N VAL A 52 0.20 -20.79 -5.00
CA VAL A 52 0.26 -21.44 -3.69
C VAL A 52 0.20 -22.95 -3.87
N LYS A 53 1.06 -23.67 -3.13
CA LYS A 53 1.04 -25.14 -3.13
C LYS A 53 -0.25 -25.65 -2.49
N PRO A 54 -0.82 -26.80 -2.93
CA PRO A 54 -2.07 -27.32 -2.39
C PRO A 54 -2.04 -27.63 -0.88
N TRP A 55 -0.87 -27.92 -0.33
CA TRP A 55 -0.66 -28.25 1.09
C TRP A 55 -0.39 -27.03 1.98
N VAL A 56 -0.52 -25.81 1.45
CA VAL A 56 -0.43 -24.55 2.22
C VAL A 56 -1.82 -23.98 2.36
N SER A 57 -2.22 -23.66 3.59
CA SER A 57 -3.56 -23.18 3.91
C SER A 57 -3.52 -22.03 4.93
N GLY A 58 -4.67 -21.48 5.28
CA GLY A 58 -4.77 -20.43 6.30
C GLY A 58 -4.17 -19.07 5.93
N TYR A 59 -3.69 -18.89 4.70
CA TYR A 59 -3.18 -17.60 4.22
C TYR A 59 -4.31 -16.60 3.98
N ASN A 60 -4.40 -15.58 4.83
CA ASN A 60 -5.35 -14.48 4.66
C ASN A 60 -4.70 -13.38 3.85
N LYS A 61 -5.14 -13.19 2.60
CA LYS A 61 -4.59 -12.14 1.74
C LYS A 61 -5.04 -10.76 2.23
N THR A 62 -4.10 -9.84 2.32
CA THR A 62 -4.39 -8.42 2.58
C THR A 62 -3.88 -7.54 1.45
N PRO A 63 -4.49 -6.37 1.20
CA PRO A 63 -3.94 -5.40 0.25
C PRO A 63 -2.56 -4.85 0.62
N GLN A 64 -2.11 -5.06 1.87
CA GLN A 64 -0.80 -4.64 2.35
C GLN A 64 0.29 -5.71 2.10
N ASP A 65 -0.09 -6.88 1.61
CA ASP A 65 0.87 -7.96 1.39
C ASP A 65 1.86 -7.60 0.28
N ALA A 66 3.15 -7.89 0.47
CA ALA A 66 4.21 -7.52 -0.48
C ALA A 66 5.14 -8.68 -0.85
N GLY A 67 5.32 -9.67 0.03
CA GLY A 67 6.21 -10.81 -0.18
C GLY A 67 5.49 -12.08 -0.65
N TYR A 68 4.54 -12.55 0.15
CA TYR A 68 3.80 -13.81 -0.06
C TYR A 68 2.35 -13.63 0.46
N PRO A 69 1.39 -14.50 0.09
CA PRO A 69 0.00 -14.28 0.50
C PRO A 69 -0.13 -14.44 2.02
N GLY A 70 -0.60 -13.41 2.71
CA GLY A 70 -0.74 -13.36 4.16
C GLY A 70 0.55 -13.06 4.92
N ASP A 71 1.53 -12.37 4.32
CA ASP A 71 2.75 -11.92 5.01
C ASP A 71 2.51 -10.89 6.12
N ILE A 72 1.37 -10.19 6.10
CA ILE A 72 0.91 -9.32 7.21
C ILE A 72 0.21 -10.12 8.32
N THR A 73 -0.25 -11.34 8.02
CA THR A 73 -0.86 -12.25 9.00
C THR A 73 -0.19 -13.64 8.98
N PRO A 74 1.14 -13.74 9.12
CA PRO A 74 1.84 -15.00 8.91
C PRO A 74 1.45 -16.06 9.94
N GLN A 75 0.97 -15.65 11.11
CA GLN A 75 0.51 -16.52 12.19
C GLN A 75 -0.70 -17.39 11.82
N THR A 76 -1.44 -17.08 10.76
CA THR A 76 -2.60 -17.86 10.34
C THR A 76 -2.25 -18.95 9.32
N ILE A 77 -1.03 -18.92 8.78
CA ILE A 77 -0.59 -19.83 7.73
C ILE A 77 -0.28 -21.20 8.33
N ASP A 78 -0.77 -22.25 7.68
CA ASP A 78 -0.49 -23.63 8.05
C ASP A 78 0.03 -24.44 6.87
N ILE A 79 0.82 -25.46 7.17
CA ILE A 79 1.45 -26.36 6.21
C ILE A 79 1.12 -27.79 6.60
N ASP A 80 0.37 -28.48 5.75
CA ASP A 80 0.16 -29.92 5.90
C ASP A 80 1.44 -30.67 5.48
N VAL A 81 2.29 -30.94 6.47
CA VAL A 81 3.57 -31.63 6.28
C VAL A 81 3.41 -33.07 5.75
N SER A 82 2.22 -33.68 5.88
CA SER A 82 1.97 -35.03 5.36
C SER A 82 1.82 -35.07 3.84
N GLN A 83 1.53 -33.92 3.22
CA GLN A 83 1.34 -33.77 1.77
C GLN A 83 2.56 -33.16 1.07
N VAL A 84 3.61 -32.86 1.83
CA VAL A 84 4.88 -32.36 1.28
C VAL A 84 5.61 -33.52 0.58
N PRO A 85 5.99 -33.39 -0.70
CA PRO A 85 6.70 -34.41 -1.45
C PRO A 85 8.07 -34.79 -0.89
#